data_AF-A0A800ETI3-F1
#
_entry.id   AF-A0A800ETI3-F1
#
_cell.length_a   1.000
_cell.length_b   1.000
_cell.length_c   1.000
_cell.angle_alpha   90.00
_cell.angle_beta   90.00
_cell.angle_gamma   90.00
#
_symmetry.space_group_name_H-M   'P 1'
#
loop_
_entity.id
_entity.type
_entity.pdbx_description
1 polymer ?
#
loop_
_entity_poly.entity_id
_entity_poly.type
_entity_poly.pdbx_seq_one_letter_code
_entity_poly.pdbx_strand_id
1 'polypeptide(L)'
;LHEAGLPYISLITDPTTGGVTASHAMLGDVNLAEPGALIGFAGPRVITETLGQELPAGFQRSEFLLQHGMVDRVVDRRELKAMLGVLFRHMID
;
A
#
# COMPACT_ATOMS: atom_id res chain seq x y z
N LEU A 1 12.14 13.64 -4.09
CA LEU A 1 11.72 13.10 -5.41
C LEU A 1 10.72 14.05 -6.06
N HIS A 2 9.63 14.38 -5.38
CA HIS A 2 8.60 15.30 -5.86
C HIS A 2 9.14 16.66 -6.37
N GLU A 3 9.93 17.39 -5.56
CA GLU A 3 10.52 18.69 -5.98
C GLU A 3 11.44 18.60 -7.21
N ALA A 4 12.05 17.42 -7.43
CA ALA A 4 12.90 17.15 -8.56
C ALA A 4 12.13 16.61 -9.78
N GLY A 5 10.79 16.49 -9.69
CA GLY A 5 9.94 15.93 -10.74
C GLY A 5 10.21 14.45 -11.03
N LEU A 6 10.76 13.71 -10.06
CA LEU A 6 11.10 12.29 -10.26
C LEU A 6 9.96 11.38 -9.78
N PRO A 7 9.54 10.39 -10.59
CA PRO A 7 8.45 9.48 -10.24
C PRO A 7 8.81 8.62 -9.02
N TYR A 8 7.88 8.53 -8.08
CA TYR A 8 7.97 7.66 -6.91
C TYR A 8 6.82 6.66 -6.89
N ILE A 9 7.13 5.39 -7.13
CA ILE A 9 6.18 4.29 -6.99
C ILE A 9 6.49 3.56 -5.68
N SER A 10 5.51 3.49 -4.78
CA SER A 10 5.61 2.67 -3.57
C SER A 10 5.06 1.27 -3.85
N LEU A 11 5.88 0.24 -3.65
CA LEU A 11 5.45 -1.16 -3.73
C LEU A 11 5.38 -1.73 -2.31
N ILE A 12 4.17 -1.91 -1.80
CA ILE A 12 3.88 -2.28 -0.43
C ILE A 12 3.68 -3.80 -0.34
N THR A 13 4.51 -4.48 0.44
CA THR A 13 4.49 -5.93 0.60
C THR A 13 4.10 -6.34 2.03
N ASP A 14 3.78 -7.62 2.21
CA ASP A 14 3.38 -8.16 3.50
C ASP A 14 4.56 -8.41 4.46
N PRO A 15 4.52 -7.94 5.71
CA PRO A 15 3.71 -6.83 6.22
C PRO A 15 4.42 -5.49 6.04
N THR A 16 3.66 -4.40 5.94
CA THR A 16 4.18 -3.03 6.05
C THR A 16 3.40 -2.29 7.13
N THR A 17 4.01 -2.13 8.30
CA THR A 17 3.34 -1.57 9.49
C THR A 17 4.12 -0.47 10.19
N GLY A 18 3.46 0.26 11.10
CA GLY A 18 4.12 1.22 11.99
C GLY A 18 4.64 2.45 11.25
N GLY A 19 5.82 2.92 11.66
CA GLY A 19 6.43 4.14 11.13
C GLY A 19 6.70 4.11 9.63
N VAL A 20 6.92 2.93 9.04
CA VAL A 20 7.14 2.79 7.59
C VAL A 20 5.85 3.13 6.83
N THR A 21 4.71 2.57 7.24
CA THR A 21 3.39 2.88 6.68
C THR A 21 3.03 4.35 6.88
N ALA A 22 3.36 4.90 8.05
CA ALA A 22 3.11 6.32 8.37
C ALA A 22 4.14 7.29 7.79
N SER A 23 5.01 6.82 6.89
CA SER A 23 6.01 7.66 6.22
C SER A 23 6.10 7.29 4.74
N HIS A 24 7.31 7.00 4.24
CA HIS A 24 7.59 6.87 2.83
C HIS A 24 6.70 5.84 2.13
N ALA A 25 6.33 4.72 2.78
CA ALA A 25 5.56 3.67 2.11
C ALA A 25 4.16 4.09 1.61
N MET A 26 3.60 5.20 2.09
CA MET A 26 2.30 5.73 1.66
C MET A 26 2.40 7.06 0.90
N LEU A 27 3.62 7.53 0.60
CA LEU A 27 3.88 8.80 -0.06
C LEU A 27 4.25 8.65 -1.55
N GLY A 28 4.00 7.46 -2.14
CA GLY A 28 4.17 7.25 -3.57
C GLY A 28 3.22 8.13 -4.37
N ASP A 29 3.66 8.58 -5.55
CA ASP A 29 2.76 9.09 -6.59
C ASP A 29 1.76 7.99 -7.01
N VAL A 30 2.21 6.73 -6.93
CA VAL A 30 1.38 5.52 -7.05
C VAL A 30 1.76 4.52 -5.96
N ASN A 31 0.78 4.06 -5.18
CA ASN A 31 0.90 3.02 -4.17
C ASN A 31 0.35 1.69 -4.71
N LEU A 32 1.25 0.76 -5.02
CA LEU A 32 0.93 -0.62 -5.37
C LEU A 32 1.02 -1.52 -4.14
N ALA A 33 0.21 -2.56 -4.08
CA ALA A 33 0.33 -3.59 -3.06
C ALA A 33 0.20 -5.00 -3.63
N GLU A 34 0.79 -5.98 -2.95
CA GLU A 34 0.57 -7.40 -3.27
C GLU A 34 -0.74 -7.92 -2.65
N PRO A 35 -1.36 -8.98 -3.21
CA PRO A 35 -2.59 -9.55 -2.68
C PRO A 35 -2.47 -9.99 -1.22
N GLY A 36 -3.46 -9.63 -0.40
CA GLY A 36 -3.53 -10.00 1.01
C GLY A 36 -2.50 -9.35 1.94
N ALA A 37 -1.68 -8.42 1.46
CA ALA A 37 -0.66 -7.77 2.29
C ALA A 37 -1.29 -7.05 3.49
N LEU A 38 -0.73 -7.25 4.68
CA LEU A 38 -1.12 -6.53 5.89
C LEU A 38 -0.42 -5.16 5.92
N ILE A 39 -1.21 -4.10 5.88
CA ILE A 39 -0.70 -2.74 5.80
C ILE A 39 -1.45 -1.84 6.78
N GLY A 40 -0.73 -1.21 7.70
CA GLY A 40 -1.34 -0.28 8.65
C GLY A 40 -0.42 0.20 9.75
N PHE A 41 -0.73 1.36 10.31
CA PHE A 41 0.10 1.97 11.36
C PHE A 41 0.14 1.12 12.65
N ALA A 42 -1.01 0.88 13.27
CA ALA A 42 -1.12 0.02 14.44
C ALA A 42 -1.55 -1.39 14.01
N GLY A 43 -1.02 -2.43 14.67
CA GLY A 43 -1.44 -3.81 14.40
C GLY A 43 -2.92 -4.05 14.78
N PRO A 44 -3.61 -4.98 14.10
CA PRO A 44 -5.05 -5.21 14.31
C PRO A 44 -5.37 -5.54 15.76
N ARG A 45 -4.52 -6.35 16.43
CA ARG A 45 -4.67 -6.67 17.85
C ARG A 45 -4.75 -5.44 18.75
N VAL A 46 -3.84 -4.48 18.56
CA VAL A 46 -3.79 -3.24 19.37
C VAL A 46 -5.06 -2.42 19.15
N ILE A 47 -5.54 -2.37 17.90
CA ILE A 47 -6.77 -1.65 17.56
C ILE A 47 -7.99 -2.32 18.18
N THR A 48 -8.12 -3.65 18.08
CA THR A 48 -9.20 -4.43 18.70
C THR A 48 -9.22 -4.24 20.22
N GLU A 49 -8.07 -4.35 20.89
CA GLU A 49 -7.95 -4.14 22.34
C GLU A 49 -8.35 -2.70 22.75
N THR A 50 -8.04 -1.71 21.92
CA THR A 50 -8.35 -0.29 22.19
C THR A 50 -9.82 0.05 21.94
N LEU A 51 -10.43 -0.49 20.88
CA LEU A 51 -11.82 -0.18 20.50
C LEU A 51 -12.84 -1.09 21.20
N GLY A 52 -12.42 -2.26 21.70
CA GLY A 52 -13.32 -3.24 22.34
C GLY A 52 -14.32 -3.89 21.37
N GLN A 53 -14.03 -3.89 20.06
CA GLN A 53 -14.90 -4.46 19.02
C GLN A 53 -14.08 -5.24 17.98
N GLU A 54 -14.73 -6.21 17.34
CA GLU A 54 -14.18 -6.93 16.20
C GLU A 54 -13.94 -5.98 15.01
N LEU A 55 -12.86 -6.24 14.28
CA LEU A 55 -12.52 -5.46 13.10
C LEU A 55 -13.24 -6.02 11.87
N PRO A 56 -13.59 -5.17 10.88
CA PRO A 56 -14.19 -5.65 9.63
C PRO A 56 -13.36 -6.75 8.96
N ALA A 57 -14.02 -7.64 8.23
CA ALA A 57 -13.32 -8.66 7.46
C ALA A 57 -12.34 -8.03 6.46
N GLY A 58 -11.10 -8.52 6.46
CA GLY A 58 -10.05 -7.98 5.59
C GLY A 58 -9.50 -6.62 6.03
N PHE A 59 -9.85 -6.11 7.22
CA PHE A 59 -9.26 -4.87 7.74
C PHE A 59 -7.72 -4.89 7.61
N GLN A 60 -7.15 -3.78 7.13
CA GLN A 60 -5.73 -3.61 6.81
C GLN A 60 -5.17 -4.51 5.71
N ARG A 61 -5.99 -5.30 5.02
CA ARG A 61 -5.54 -6.04 3.82
C ARG A 61 -5.49 -5.11 2.63
N SER A 62 -4.58 -5.37 1.70
CA SER A 62 -4.39 -4.56 0.50
C SER A 62 -5.69 -4.38 -0.31
N GLU A 63 -6.57 -5.37 -0.36
CA GLU A 63 -7.89 -5.25 -1.00
C GLU A 63 -8.83 -4.31 -0.26
N PHE A 64 -8.80 -4.33 1.08
CA PHE A 64 -9.57 -3.40 1.90
C PHE A 64 -9.06 -1.97 1.70
N LEU A 65 -7.73 -1.78 1.67
CA LEU A 65 -7.11 -0.47 1.44
C LEU A 65 -7.38 0.07 0.04
N LEU A 66 -7.41 -0.80 -0.97
CA LEU A 66 -7.83 -0.46 -2.33
C LEU A 66 -9.27 0.07 -2.35
N GLN A 67 -10.19 -0.60 -1.67
CA GLN A 67 -11.59 -0.16 -1.57
C GLN A 67 -11.75 1.19 -0.86
N HIS A 68 -10.79 1.57 0.00
CA HIS A 68 -10.80 2.83 0.75
C HIS A 68 -9.87 3.89 0.16
N GLY A 69 -9.31 3.67 -1.03
CA GLY A 69 -8.49 4.65 -1.76
C GLY A 69 -7.10 4.90 -1.19
N MET A 70 -6.57 4.00 -0.35
CA MET A 70 -5.20 4.10 0.18
C MET A 70 -4.16 3.38 -0.67
N VAL A 71 -4.59 2.40 -1.47
CA VAL A 71 -3.78 1.66 -2.45
C VAL A 71 -4.41 1.89 -3.81
N ASP A 72 -3.60 2.21 -4.82
CA ASP A 72 -4.08 2.46 -6.19
C ASP A 72 -4.35 1.16 -6.94
N ARG A 73 -3.57 0.12 -6.67
CA ARG A 73 -3.76 -1.19 -7.28
C ARG A 73 -3.17 -2.34 -6.47
N VAL A 74 -3.91 -3.44 -6.40
CA VAL A 74 -3.40 -4.74 -5.94
C VAL A 74 -2.92 -5.54 -7.15
N VAL A 75 -1.67 -6.00 -7.13
CA VAL A 75 -1.01 -6.63 -8.28
C VAL A 75 -0.32 -7.92 -7.84
N ASP A 76 -0.63 -9.03 -8.50
CA ASP A 76 0.07 -10.29 -8.27
C ASP A 76 1.56 -10.14 -8.59
N ARG A 77 2.42 -10.74 -7.76
CA ARG A 77 3.88 -10.65 -7.89
C ARG A 77 4.39 -10.98 -9.30
N ARG A 78 3.75 -11.93 -9.99
CA ARG A 78 4.12 -12.36 -11.35
C ARG A 78 3.91 -11.25 -12.39
N GLU A 79 3.00 -10.32 -12.12
CA GLU A 79 2.64 -9.22 -13.02
C GLU A 79 3.33 -7.90 -12.68
N LEU A 80 3.96 -7.80 -11.50
CA LEU A 80 4.60 -6.56 -11.00
C LEU A 80 5.60 -5.97 -12.00
N LYS A 81 6.48 -6.79 -12.59
CA LYS A 81 7.48 -6.29 -13.55
C LYS A 81 6.81 -5.62 -14.75
N ALA A 82 5.75 -6.22 -15.28
CA ALA A 82 5.02 -5.67 -16.41
C ALA A 82 4.29 -4.37 -16.01
N MET A 83 3.65 -4.36 -14.83
CA MET A 83 2.94 -3.20 -14.30
C MET A 83 3.87 -2.01 -14.05
N LEU A 84 5.00 -2.23 -13.38
CA LEU A 84 6.01 -1.20 -13.15
C LEU A 84 6.53 -0.62 -14.47
N GLY A 85 6.75 -1.46 -15.48
CA GLY A 85 7.15 -1.00 -16.81
C GLY A 85 6.10 -0.10 -17.48
N VAL A 86 4.81 -0.37 -17.30
CA VAL A 86 3.72 0.49 -17.79
C VAL A 86 3.72 1.82 -17.05
N LEU A 87 3.80 1.81 -15.72
CA LEU A 87 3.80 3.04 -14.92
C LEU A 87 5.01 3.93 -15.24
N PHE A 88 6.21 3.38 -15.30
CA PHE A 88 7.40 4.17 -15.64
C PHE A 88 7.30 4.83 -17.02
N ARG A 89 6.77 4.14 -18.04
CA ARG A 89 6.52 4.78 -19.35
C ARG A 89 5.57 5.97 -19.21
N HIS A 90 4.43 5.78 -18.54
CA HIS A 90 3.44 6.85 -18.35
C HIS A 90 3.91 8.04 -17.51
N MET A 91 4.90 7.86 -16.63
CA MET A 91 5.37 8.90 -15.72
C MET A 91 6.65 9.61 -16.18
N ILE A 92 7.36 9.04 -17.15
CA ILE A 92 8.64 9.57 -17.65
C ILE A 92 8.48 10.17 -19.06
N ASP A 93 7.52 9.69 -19.85
CA ASP A 93 7.13 10.27 -21.14
C ASP A 93 6.20 11.49 -20.95
#